data_AF-U1QUP7-F1
#
_entry.id   AF-U1QUP7-F1
#
_cell.length_a   1.000
_cell.length_b   1.000
_cell.length_c   1.000
_cell.angle_alpha   90.00
_cell.angle_beta   90.00
_cell.angle_gamma   90.00
#
_symmetry.space_group_name_H-M   'P 1'
#
loop_
_entity.id
_entity.type
_entity.pdbx_description
1 polymer ?
#
loop_
_entity_poly.entity_id
_entity_poly.type
_entity_poly.pdbx_seq_one_letter_code
_entity_poly.pdbx_strand_id
1 'polypeptide(L)' 'MDLPEFVRSHATTVYHPVGTCKMGDDRSAVVDKELRVHSIDALRVVDASVMPRIVGANTNAPTIAIAERATDLILN' A
#
# COMPACT_ATOMS: atom_id res chain seq x y z
N MET A 1 15.17 24.24 22.44
CA MET A 1 14.86 23.05 21.64
C MET A 1 15.60 23.21 20.32
N ASP A 2 16.48 22.27 19.97
CA ASP A 2 17.11 22.26 18.65
C ASP A 2 16.16 21.66 17.60
N LEU A 3 16.53 21.73 16.32
CA LEU A 3 15.67 21.23 15.24
C LEU A 3 15.36 19.72 15.36
N PRO A 4 16.32 18.82 15.66
CA PRO A 4 16.03 17.41 15.89
C PRO A 4 15.05 17.13 17.05
N GLU A 5 15.19 17.84 18.18
CA GLU A 5 14.30 17.68 19.33
C GLU A 5 12.88 18.17 19.03
N PHE A 6 12.74 19.24 18.25
CA PHE A 6 11.43 19.71 17.77
C PHE A 6 10.73 18.68 16.88
N VAL A 7 11.44 18.12 15.90
CA VAL A 7 10.87 17.10 15.00
C VAL A 7 10.43 15.87 15.79
N ARG A 8 11.24 15.35 16.73
CA ARG A 8 10.85 14.15 17.51
C ARG A 8 9.60 14.35 18.37
N SER A 9 9.38 15.57 18.88
CA SER A 9 8.24 15.89 19.75
C SER A 9 6.96 16.30 19.01
N HIS A 10 7.07 16.72 17.75
CA HIS A 10 5.93 17.25 16.97
C HIS A 10 5.61 16.46 15.70
N ALA A 11 6.46 15.51 15.29
CA ALA A 11 6.17 14.67 14.13
C ALA A 11 4.87 13.87 14.35
N THR A 12 4.00 13.90 13.35
CA THR A 12 2.74 13.18 13.34
C THR A 12 2.52 12.55 11.96
N THR A 13 1.55 11.65 11.88
CA THR A 13 1.11 11.10 10.60
C THR A 13 0.28 12.13 9.85
N VAL A 14 0.33 12.06 8.52
CA VAL A 14 -0.64 12.71 7.62
C VAL A 14 -1.71 11.73 7.15
N TYR A 15 -1.89 10.62 7.85
CA TYR A 15 -2.91 9.59 7.59
C TYR A 15 -2.74 8.86 6.25
N HIS A 16 -1.49 8.66 5.83
CA HIS A 16 -1.14 7.97 4.59
C HIS A 16 -0.43 6.60 4.83
N PRO A 17 -0.97 5.67 5.64
CA PRO A 17 -0.36 4.37 5.84
C PRO A 17 -0.46 3.50 4.58
N VAL A 18 0.60 2.72 4.30
CA VAL A 18 0.71 1.82 3.15
C VAL A 18 1.61 0.62 3.48
N GLY A 19 1.59 -0.41 2.63
CA GLY A 19 2.65 -1.44 2.58
C GLY A 19 2.54 -2.63 3.53
N THR A 20 1.49 -2.74 4.36
CA THR A 20 1.30 -3.88 5.27
C THR A 20 0.96 -5.19 4.56
N CYS A 21 0.43 -5.13 3.34
CA CYS A 21 0.19 -6.27 2.45
C CYS A 21 1.00 -6.11 1.16
N LYS A 22 2.27 -5.69 1.28
CA LYS A 22 3.16 -5.32 0.18
C LYS A 22 3.04 -6.24 -1.05
N MET A 23 2.84 -5.63 -2.20
CA MET A 23 2.93 -6.27 -3.52
C MET A 23 4.39 -6.57 -3.90
N GLY A 24 4.66 -7.74 -4.46
CA GLY A 24 5.97 -8.09 -5.01
C GLY A 24 6.24 -9.59 -5.04
N ASP A 25 7.49 -9.91 -5.38
CA ASP A 25 7.98 -11.29 -5.55
C ASP A 25 9.08 -11.67 -4.53
N ASP A 26 9.40 -10.78 -3.59
CA ASP A 26 10.38 -11.04 -2.54
C ASP A 26 9.74 -11.65 -1.28
N ARG A 27 10.59 -12.11 -0.36
CA ARG A 27 10.16 -12.83 0.85
C ARG A 27 9.22 -12.02 1.76
N SER A 28 9.21 -10.68 1.69
CA SER A 28 8.30 -9.86 2.49
C SER A 28 7.01 -9.47 1.75
N ALA A 29 6.82 -9.91 0.51
CA ALA A 29 5.60 -9.69 -0.23
C ALA A 29 4.44 -10.54 0.31
N VAL A 30 3.26 -9.95 0.34
CA VAL A 30 1.99 -10.59 0.76
C VAL A 30 1.11 -10.87 -0.45
N VAL A 31 1.15 -10.01 -1.47
CA VAL A 31 0.41 -10.19 -2.73
C VAL A 31 1.33 -10.17 -3.95
N ASP A 32 0.91 -10.83 -5.02
CA ASP A 32 1.55 -10.73 -6.33
C ASP A 32 1.14 -9.45 -7.10
N LYS A 33 1.68 -9.27 -8.31
CA LYS A 33 1.39 -8.12 -9.18
C LYS A 33 -0.07 -8.02 -9.65
N GLU A 34 -0.87 -9.05 -9.43
CA GLU A 34 -2.30 -9.14 -9.75
C GLU A 34 -3.16 -9.14 -8.47
N LEU A 35 -2.56 -8.70 -7.36
CA LEU A 35 -3.18 -8.47 -6.06
C LEU A 35 -3.64 -9.75 -5.36
N ARG A 36 -3.21 -10.93 -5.84
CA ARG A 36 -3.55 -12.23 -5.24
C ARG A 36 -2.70 -12.47 -4.02
N VAL A 37 -3.31 -12.94 -2.94
CA VAL A 37 -2.56 -13.31 -1.73
C VAL A 37 -1.72 -14.55 -2.02
N HIS A 38 -0.42 -14.47 -1.71
CA HIS A 38 0.49 -15.59 -1.92
C HIS A 38 0.02 -16.82 -1.13
N SER A 39 0.04 -18.00 -1.79
CA SER A 39 -0.35 -19.30 -1.22
C SER A 39 -1.81 -19.45 -0.78
N ILE A 40 -2.69 -18.47 -1.06
CA ILE A 40 -4.13 -18.54 -0.74
C ILE A 40 -4.93 -18.36 -2.02
N ASP A 41 -5.75 -19.36 -2.34
CA ASP A 41 -6.62 -19.30 -3.51
C ASP A 41 -7.80 -18.35 -3.29
N ALA A 42 -8.27 -17.75 -4.39
CA ALA A 42 -9.47 -16.91 -4.45
C ALA A 42 -9.51 -15.71 -3.47
N LEU A 43 -8.36 -15.24 -2.98
CA LEU A 43 -8.25 -14.08 -2.10
C LEU A 43 -7.37 -12.99 -2.72
N ARG A 44 -7.85 -11.75 -2.68
CA ARG A 44 -7.11 -10.55 -3.11
C ARG A 44 -7.18 -9.46 -2.05
N VAL A 45 -6.17 -8.60 -2.02
CA VAL A 45 -6.15 -7.37 -1.21
C VAL A 45 -6.17 -6.18 -2.16
N VAL A 46 -7.14 -5.28 -1.99
CA VAL A 46 -7.37 -4.14 -2.91
C VAL A 46 -7.52 -2.86 -2.09
N ASP A 47 -6.41 -2.34 -1.60
CA ASP A 47 -6.33 -1.06 -0.89
C ASP A 47 -4.88 -0.54 -0.89
N ALA A 48 -4.59 0.49 -0.09
CA ALA A 48 -3.25 1.07 0.00
C ALA A 48 -2.18 0.18 0.65
N SER A 49 -2.58 -0.88 1.36
CA SER A 49 -1.65 -1.81 2.01
C SER A 49 -0.78 -2.56 1.01
N VAL A 50 -1.20 -2.69 -0.26
CA VAL A 50 -0.43 -3.38 -1.30
C VAL A 50 0.71 -2.55 -1.88
N MET A 51 0.71 -1.23 -1.67
CA MET A 51 1.75 -0.37 -2.25
C MET A 51 3.13 -0.73 -1.65
N PRO A 52 4.15 -1.08 -2.46
CA PRO A 52 5.47 -1.44 -1.94
C PRO A 52 6.21 -0.26 -1.30
N ARG A 53 5.86 0.96 -1.70
CA ARG A 53 6.35 2.22 -1.15
C ARG A 53 5.25 3.27 -1.26
N ILE A 54 5.26 4.24 -0.35
CA ILE A 54 4.37 5.41 -0.45
C ILE A 54 4.59 6.15 -1.77
N VAL A 55 3.48 6.42 -2.46
CA VAL A 55 3.43 7.24 -3.67
C VAL A 55 3.54 8.72 -3.26
N GLY A 56 4.22 9.54 -4.07
CA GLY A 56 4.36 10.98 -3.84
C GLY A 56 3.08 11.77 -4.11
N ALA A 57 1.96 11.36 -3.50
CA ALA A 57 0.63 11.97 -3.62
C ALA A 57 -0.23 11.59 -2.41
N ASN A 58 -1.34 12.29 -2.20
CA ASN A 58 -2.33 11.89 -1.18
C ASN A 58 -2.88 10.49 -1.50
N THR A 59 -2.91 9.58 -0.52
CA THR A 59 -3.13 8.14 -0.76
C THR A 59 -4.49 7.80 -1.32
N ASN A 60 -5.47 8.71 -1.24
CA ASN A 60 -6.80 8.53 -1.81
C ASN A 60 -6.74 8.20 -3.33
N ALA A 61 -6.07 9.05 -4.11
CA ALA A 61 -6.02 8.87 -5.57
C ALA A 61 -5.28 7.58 -5.99
N PRO A 62 -4.09 7.25 -5.44
CA PRO A 62 -3.45 5.96 -5.68
C PRO A 62 -4.30 4.75 -5.26
N THR A 63 -5.07 4.85 -4.16
CA THR A 63 -5.95 3.75 -3.72
C THR A 63 -7.10 3.53 -4.70
N ILE A 64 -7.72 4.60 -5.21
CA ILE A 64 -8.75 4.52 -6.25
C ILE A 64 -8.18 3.87 -7.51
N ALA A 65 -6.98 4.27 -7.95
CA ALA A 65 -6.34 3.69 -9.12
C ALA A 65 -6.04 2.19 -8.97
N ILE A 66 -5.66 1.74 -7.75
CA ILE A 66 -5.51 0.30 -7.45
C ILE A 66 -6.86 -0.42 -7.57
N ALA A 67 -7.95 0.16 -7.04
CA ALA A 67 -9.28 -0.43 -7.14
C ALA A 67 -9.80 -0.51 -8.59
N GLU A 68 -9.54 0.52 -9.39
CA GLU A 68 -9.84 0.53 -10.82
C GLU A 68 -9.07 -0.60 -11.54
N ARG A 69 -7.76 -0.70 -11.31
CA ARG A 69 -6.95 -1.79 -11.87
C ARG A 69 -7.41 -3.18 -11.41
N ALA A 70 -7.81 -3.32 -10.15
CA ALA A 70 -8.30 -4.57 -9.61
C ALA A 70 -9.61 -5.00 -10.29
N THR A 71 -10.45 -4.05 -10.68
CA THR A 71 -11.70 -4.33 -11.41
C THR A 71 -11.41 -5.04 -12.73
N ASP A 72 -10.41 -4.55 -13.50
CA ASP A 72 -9.97 -5.21 -14.73
C ASP A 72 -9.44 -6.63 -14.50
N LEU A 73 -8.71 -6.85 -13.39
CA LEU A 73 -8.11 -8.14 -13.05
C LEU A 73 -9.11 -9.17 -12.51
N ILE A 74 -10.26 -8.71 -12.02
CA ILE A 74 -11.30 -9.56 -11.42
C ILE A 74 -12.38 -9.91 -12.45
N LEU A 75 -12.73 -8.97 -13.33
CA LEU A 75 -13.82 -9.15 -14.30
C LEU A 75 -13.40 -9.77 -15.63
N ASN A 76 -12.09 -9.83 -15.94
CA ASN A 76 -11.54 -10.45 -17.14
C ASN A 76 -10.68 -11.68 -16.81
#